data_AF-A0A101FTK4-F1
#
_entry.id   AF-A0A101FTK4-F1
#
_cell.length_a   1.000
_cell.length_b   1.000
_cell.length_c   1.000
_cell.angle_alpha   90.00
_cell.angle_beta   90.00
_cell.angle_gamma   90.00
#
_symmetry.space_group_name_H-M   'P 1'
#
loop_
_entity.id
_entity.type
_entity.pdbx_description
1 polymer ?
#
loop_
_entity_poly.entity_id
_entity_poly.type
_entity_poly.pdbx_seq_one_letter_code
_entity_poly.pdbx_strand_id
1 'polypeptide(L)'
;MSAYCPAKDIEGNPVTELFKYHILPRLGSVTIKRPEKFGGDVTYERYDGLEADYLAGKMHPLDLKKSAVEHLNAILEPVREKMG
;
A
#
# COMPACT_ATOMS: atom_id res chain seq x y z
N MET A 1 -13.98 2.13 -2.03
CA MET A 1 -12.96 1.11 -2.33
C MET A 1 -12.97 0.73 -3.82
N SER A 2 -12.76 1.71 -4.72
CA SER A 2 -13.05 1.57 -6.16
C SER A 2 -11.83 1.66 -7.08
N ALA A 3 -10.62 1.91 -6.55
CA ALA A 3 -9.41 1.99 -7.37
C ALA A 3 -9.15 0.68 -8.12
N TYR A 4 -8.71 0.78 -9.37
CA TYR A 4 -8.22 -0.35 -10.17
C TYR A 4 -7.00 -0.97 -9.48
N CYS A 5 -7.00 -2.29 -9.32
CA CYS A 5 -5.95 -3.02 -8.58
C CYS A 5 -6.09 -4.53 -8.87
N PRO A 6 -5.76 -4.97 -10.08
CA PRO A 6 -5.81 -6.37 -10.46
C PRO A 6 -4.81 -7.20 -9.65
N ALA A 7 -5.19 -8.40 -9.24
CA ALA A 7 -4.32 -9.29 -8.47
C ALA A 7 -3.11 -9.74 -9.31
N LYS A 8 -1.92 -9.74 -8.70
CA LYS A 8 -0.65 -10.17 -9.32
C LYS A 8 -0.23 -9.38 -10.55
N ASP A 9 -0.75 -8.15 -10.69
CA ASP A 9 -0.45 -7.29 -11.83
C ASP A 9 -0.16 -5.86 -11.34
N ILE A 10 0.97 -5.34 -11.77
CA ILE A 10 1.51 -4.03 -11.38
C ILE A 10 1.46 -3.02 -12.53
N GLU A 11 1.20 -3.46 -13.75
CA GLU A 11 1.25 -2.60 -14.93
C GLU A 11 0.01 -1.71 -14.97
N GLY A 12 0.21 -0.39 -14.90
CA GLY A 12 -0.89 0.56 -14.81
C GLY A 12 -1.77 0.37 -13.57
N ASN A 13 -1.24 -0.26 -12.51
CA ASN A 13 -1.96 -0.45 -11.25
C ASN A 13 -1.76 0.78 -10.35
N PRO A 14 -2.74 1.70 -10.25
CA PRO A 14 -2.56 2.96 -9.52
C PRO A 14 -2.28 2.73 -8.04
N VAL A 15 -2.73 1.62 -7.46
CA VAL A 15 -2.52 1.33 -6.05
C VAL A 15 -1.06 0.99 -5.77
N THR A 16 -0.42 0.15 -6.59
CA THR A 16 1.00 -0.19 -6.41
C THR A 16 1.87 1.03 -6.71
N GLU A 17 1.50 1.85 -7.71
CA GLU A 17 2.17 3.11 -8.03
C GLU A 17 2.13 4.11 -6.87
N LEU A 18 1.02 4.18 -6.12
CA LEU A 18 0.96 4.99 -4.90
C LEU A 18 2.02 4.56 -3.89
N PHE A 19 2.22 3.25 -3.70
CA PHE A 19 3.29 2.76 -2.82
C PHE A 19 4.68 3.11 -3.36
N LYS A 20 4.90 2.95 -4.67
CA LYS A 20 6.17 3.22 -5.33
C LYS A 20 6.60 4.68 -5.27
N TYR A 21 5.68 5.60 -5.60
CA TYR A 21 6.03 7.00 -5.84
C TYR A 21 5.64 7.94 -4.70
N HIS A 22 4.69 7.56 -3.84
CA HIS A 22 4.18 8.46 -2.81
C HIS A 22 4.37 7.92 -1.39
N ILE A 23 3.92 6.70 -1.10
CA ILE A 23 3.85 6.22 0.28
C ILE A 23 5.24 5.83 0.80
N LEU A 24 5.93 4.87 0.17
CA LEU A 24 7.23 4.42 0.66
C LEU A 24 8.30 5.51 0.65
N PRO A 25 8.42 6.36 -0.41
CA PRO A 25 9.39 7.46 -0.41
C PRO A 25 9.19 8.49 0.71
N ARG A 26 7.97 8.60 1.28
CA ARG A 26 7.66 9.58 2.34
C ARG A 26 7.79 8.99 3.74
N LEU A 27 7.48 7.70 3.88
CA LEU A 27 7.42 7.05 5.19
C LEU A 27 8.67 6.21 5.50
N GLY A 28 9.47 5.84 4.49
CA GLY A 28 10.66 5.00 4.64
C GLY A 28 10.35 3.51 4.85
N SER A 29 9.24 3.19 5.50
CA SER A 29 8.67 1.84 5.56
C SER A 29 7.15 1.88 5.66
N VAL A 30 6.50 0.78 5.32
CA VAL A 30 5.05 0.59 5.40
C VAL A 30 4.76 -0.75 6.03
N THR A 31 3.81 -0.78 6.96
CA THR A 31 3.25 -2.03 7.48
C THR A 31 1.86 -2.26 6.88
N ILE A 32 1.68 -3.37 6.19
CA ILE A 32 0.38 -3.78 5.67
C ILE A 32 -0.24 -4.75 6.68
N LYS A 33 -1.31 -4.28 7.34
CA LYS A 33 -2.06 -5.08 8.31
C LYS A 33 -2.92 -6.11 7.60
N ARG A 34 -2.76 -7.40 7.94
CA ARG A 34 -3.58 -8.48 7.38
C ARG A 34 -3.84 -9.56 8.42
N PRO A 35 -5.00 -10.23 8.38
CA PRO A 35 -5.32 -11.28 9.35
C PRO A 35 -4.24 -12.37 9.43
N GLU A 36 -3.96 -12.90 10.62
CA GLU A 36 -2.93 -13.93 10.84
C GLU A 36 -3.12 -15.17 9.94
N LYS A 37 -4.38 -15.57 9.69
CA LYS A 37 -4.73 -16.68 8.79
C LYS A 37 -4.30 -16.47 7.32
N PHE A 38 -3.93 -15.25 6.95
CA PHE A 38 -3.41 -14.87 5.63
C PHE A 38 -1.94 -14.45 5.68
N GLY A 39 -1.23 -14.80 6.75
CA GLY A 39 0.22 -14.60 6.92
C GLY A 39 0.61 -13.42 7.81
N GLY A 40 -0.35 -12.76 8.49
CA GLY A 40 -0.09 -11.73 9.50
C GLY A 40 0.55 -10.45 8.94
N ASP A 41 0.66 -9.40 9.76
CA ASP A 41 1.19 -8.10 9.31
C ASP A 41 2.58 -8.22 8.67
N VAL A 42 2.80 -7.49 7.56
CA VAL A 42 4.09 -7.48 6.85
C VAL A 42 4.59 -6.06 6.70
N THR A 43 5.87 -5.84 6.99
CA THR A 43 6.53 -4.55 6.83
C THR A 43 7.44 -4.58 5.60
N TYR A 44 7.32 -3.55 4.76
CA TYR A 44 8.15 -3.34 3.59
C TYR A 44 8.94 -2.04 3.74
N GLU A 45 10.27 -2.11 3.64
CA GLU A 45 11.17 -0.95 3.65
C GLU A 45 11.44 -0.42 2.22
N ARG A 46 11.20 -1.26 1.21
CA ARG A 46 11.44 -0.95 -0.20
C ARG A 46 10.30 -1.47 -1.05
N TYR A 47 10.02 -0.75 -2.13
CA TYR A 47 8.94 -1.11 -3.06
C TYR A 47 9.17 -2.49 -3.71
N ASP A 48 10.42 -2.82 -4.03
CA ASP A 48 10.81 -4.09 -4.66
C ASP A 48 10.30 -5.32 -3.88
N GLY A 49 10.30 -5.24 -2.53
CA GLY A 49 9.77 -6.32 -1.68
C GLY A 49 8.25 -6.45 -1.76
N LEU A 50 7.55 -5.31 -1.78
CA LEU A 50 6.10 -5.28 -1.95
C LEU A 50 5.69 -5.76 -3.34
N GLU A 51 6.41 -5.33 -4.37
CA GLU A 51 6.21 -5.73 -5.76
C GLU A 51 6.35 -7.26 -5.92
N ALA A 52 7.44 -7.83 -5.40
CA ALA A 52 7.68 -9.27 -5.46
C ALA A 52 6.56 -10.08 -4.79
N ASP A 53 6.13 -9.67 -3.60
CA ASP A 53 5.05 -10.37 -2.88
C ASP A 53 3.68 -10.18 -3.55
N TYR A 54 3.42 -9.03 -4.16
CA TYR A 54 2.18 -8.77 -4.89
C TYR A 54 2.10 -9.61 -6.18
N LEU A 55 3.16 -9.64 -6.98
CA LEU A 55 3.28 -10.48 -8.18
C LEU A 55 3.19 -11.98 -7.84
N ALA A 56 3.77 -12.39 -6.71
CA ALA A 56 3.65 -13.77 -6.21
C ALA A 56 2.24 -14.10 -5.68
N GLY A 57 1.36 -13.10 -5.48
CA GLY A 57 0.02 -13.25 -4.93
C GLY A 57 -0.01 -13.51 -3.42
N LYS A 58 1.09 -13.22 -2.71
CA LYS A 58 1.14 -13.27 -1.25
C LYS A 58 0.46 -12.05 -0.62
N MET A 59 0.33 -10.96 -1.38
CA MET A 59 -0.36 -9.75 -0.96
C MET A 59 -1.69 -9.63 -1.71
N HIS A 60 -2.80 -9.56 -0.98
CA HIS A 60 -4.14 -9.48 -1.57
C HIS A 60 -4.48 -8.03 -1.96
N PRO A 61 -5.14 -7.77 -3.11
CA PRO A 61 -5.48 -6.42 -3.55
C PRO A 61 -6.30 -5.62 -2.53
N LEU A 62 -7.18 -6.28 -1.78
CA LEU A 62 -8.00 -5.62 -0.77
C LEU A 62 -7.14 -5.06 0.38
N ASP A 63 -6.17 -5.84 0.85
CA ASP A 63 -5.30 -5.44 1.96
C ASP A 63 -4.38 -4.31 1.52
N LEU A 64 -3.84 -4.41 0.30
CA LEU A 64 -3.04 -3.37 -0.31
C LEU A 64 -3.81 -2.05 -0.44
N LYS A 65 -5.06 -2.09 -0.95
CA LYS A 65 -5.93 -0.91 -1.06
C LYS A 65 -6.23 -0.30 0.31
N LYS A 66 -6.49 -1.11 1.35
CA LYS A 66 -6.79 -0.61 2.69
C LYS A 66 -5.58 0.11 3.27
N SER A 67 -4.42 -0.51 3.14
CA SER A 67 -3.15 0.08 3.56
C SER A 67 -2.87 1.38 2.80
N ALA A 68 -3.13 1.46 1.49
CA ALA A 68 -2.95 2.69 0.73
C ALA A 68 -3.79 3.85 1.29
N VAL A 69 -5.06 3.59 1.62
CA VAL A 69 -5.97 4.58 2.21
C VAL A 69 -5.46 5.05 3.58
N GLU A 70 -5.06 4.12 4.45
CA GLU A 70 -4.52 4.43 5.79
C GLU A 70 -3.30 5.35 5.69
N HIS A 71 -2.30 4.97 4.90
CA HIS A 71 -1.05 5.71 4.81
C HIS A 71 -1.20 7.02 4.04
N LEU A 72 -2.02 7.08 2.97
CA LEU A 72 -2.28 8.34 2.28
C LEU A 72 -3.04 9.32 3.17
N ASN A 73 -4.00 8.86 3.97
CA ASN A 73 -4.68 9.72 4.93
C ASN A 73 -3.67 10.26 5.96
N ALA A 74 -2.79 9.43 6.51
CA ALA A 74 -1.75 9.88 7.43
C ALA A 74 -0.81 10.92 6.81
N ILE A 75 -0.42 10.74 5.54
CA ILE A 75 0.41 11.71 4.80
C ILE A 75 -0.32 13.04 4.59
N LEU A 76 -1.64 13.00 4.34
CA LEU A 76 -2.45 14.18 4.03
C LEU A 76 -3.01 14.89 5.26
N GLU A 77 -3.03 14.24 6.42
CA GLU A 77 -3.62 14.77 7.65
C GLU A 77 -3.06 16.15 8.05
N PRO A 78 -1.72 16.39 8.05
CA PRO A 78 -1.17 17.70 8.41
C PRO A 78 -1.58 18.83 7.46
N VAL A 79 -1.98 18.50 6.22
CA VAL A 79 -2.49 19.48 5.25
C VAL A 79 -3.95 19.81 5.57
N ARG A 80 -4.75 18.80 5.92
CA ARG A 80 -6.16 18.97 6.31
C ARG A 80 -6.30 19.83 7.57
N GLU A 81 -5.46 19.59 8.57
CA GLU A 81 -5.45 20.37 9.82
C GLU A 81 -5.11 21.85 9.61
N LYS A 82 -4.37 22.19 8.55
CA LYS A 82 -3.97 23.58 8.24
C LYS A 82 -4.96 24.32 7.34
N MET A 83 -5.82 23.59 6.63
CA MET A 83 -6.75 24.14 5.64
C MET A 83 -8.22 24.08 6.08
N GLY A 84 -8.53 23.34 7.14
CA GLY A 84 -9.83 23.36 7.82
C GLY A 84 -9.86 24.40 8.92
#